data_AF-A2E6G2-F1
#
_entry.id   AF-A2E6G2-F1
#
_cell.length_a   1.000
_cell.length_b   1.000
_cell.length_c   1.000
_cell.angle_alpha   90.00
_cell.angle_beta   90.00
_cell.angle_gamma   90.00
#
_symmetry.space_group_name_H-M   'P 1'
#
loop_
_entity.id
_entity.type
_entity.pdbx_description
1 polymer ?
#
loop_
_entity_poly.entity_id
_entity_poly.type
_entity_poly.pdbx_seq_one_letter_code
_entity_poly.pdbx_strand_id
1 'polypeptide(L)'
;MEDFQVNDPVYSKIMGFVIDGKVPESWRQPFYFKPNSNSLVQNKSGPCGLFAALQAHIIKKQTECPGYTNQQLLWESMLEIMRKVRGTYLFCTYIDQQSHRIAWKATADLRTAQTFLGQSRWTDDPQATLLFVVSIVILVGPVWLRYFSIPDHVIDEAGYTNLTFVLLLITGEVLDSYIDNNGSVGGMASKGTTVQPEFGLLSNAECVQYQKIGHFLTHPHQNIWVAYYGAHFTVMIAGPSGFFEFDSLSKYPWVPFTPKHPFTELLNNAYRGN
;
A
#
# COMPACT_ATOMS: atom_id res chain seq x y z
N MET A 1 25.20 -0.24 -0.40
CA MET A 1 24.09 0.19 -1.27
C MET A 1 24.61 1.21 -2.24
N GLU A 2 24.10 1.22 -3.46
CA GLU A 2 24.42 2.26 -4.45
C GLU A 2 23.62 3.52 -4.16
N ASP A 3 24.26 4.68 -4.32
CA ASP A 3 23.68 6.00 -4.09
C ASP A 3 23.34 6.66 -5.42
N PHE A 4 22.15 7.24 -5.49
CA PHE A 4 21.64 7.91 -6.67
C PHE A 4 21.07 9.28 -6.30
N GLN A 5 21.22 10.23 -7.21
CA GLN A 5 20.64 11.55 -7.08
C GLN A 5 20.23 12.06 -8.45
N VAL A 6 19.06 12.68 -8.52
CA VAL A 6 18.55 13.33 -9.74
C VAL A 6 18.01 14.71 -9.41
N ASN A 7 18.04 15.57 -10.41
CA ASN A 7 17.36 16.85 -10.41
C ASN A 7 16.35 16.87 -11.58
N ASP A 8 15.81 18.04 -11.92
CA ASP A 8 15.01 18.20 -13.12
C ASP A 8 15.77 17.88 -14.42
N PRO A 9 15.06 17.39 -15.46
CA PRO A 9 13.61 17.18 -15.53
C PRO A 9 13.13 15.83 -14.95
N VAL A 10 14.05 15.01 -14.43
CA VAL A 10 13.74 13.66 -13.91
C VAL A 10 12.95 13.76 -12.62
N TYR A 11 13.28 14.71 -11.75
CA TYR A 11 12.51 15.04 -10.55
C TYR A 11 11.03 15.26 -10.86
N SER A 12 10.73 16.23 -11.73
CA SER A 12 9.34 16.58 -12.09
C SER A 12 8.59 15.38 -12.70
N LYS A 13 9.28 14.54 -13.47
CA LYS A 13 8.70 13.31 -14.03
C LYS A 13 8.34 12.28 -12.95
N ILE A 14 9.20 12.10 -11.94
CA ILE A 14 8.92 11.17 -10.82
C ILE A 14 7.76 11.72 -9.98
N MET A 15 7.84 12.99 -9.58
CA MET A 15 6.81 13.61 -8.74
C MET A 15 5.46 13.71 -9.44
N GLY A 16 5.45 13.85 -10.77
CA GLY A 16 4.22 13.81 -11.56
C GLY A 16 3.50 12.45 -11.55
N PHE A 17 4.12 11.37 -11.09
CA PHE A 17 3.39 10.12 -10.79
C PHE A 17 2.91 10.05 -9.32
N VAL A 18 3.51 10.85 -8.44
CA VAL A 18 3.17 10.90 -7.02
C VAL A 18 1.94 11.78 -6.80
N ILE A 19 1.94 12.99 -7.36
CA ILE A 19 0.86 13.97 -7.21
C ILE A 19 0.94 15.07 -8.29
N ASP A 20 -0.19 15.67 -8.66
CA ASP A 20 -0.22 16.97 -9.33
C ASP A 20 -0.25 18.10 -8.30
N GLY A 21 0.77 18.94 -8.30
CA GLY A 21 0.91 20.07 -7.39
C GLY A 21 1.55 19.73 -6.03
N LYS A 22 1.02 20.32 -4.96
CA LYS A 22 1.67 20.31 -3.64
C LYS A 22 1.30 19.06 -2.85
N VAL A 23 2.31 18.29 -2.45
CA VAL A 23 2.16 17.17 -1.50
C VAL A 23 1.46 17.63 -0.21
N PRO A 24 0.32 17.02 0.18
CA PRO A 24 -0.38 17.36 1.40
C PRO A 24 0.44 17.02 2.65
N GLU A 25 0.29 17.82 3.70
CA GLU A 25 1.02 17.62 4.96
C GLU A 25 0.70 16.27 5.62
N SER A 26 -0.48 15.69 5.35
CA SER A 26 -0.84 14.36 5.85
C SER A 26 0.05 13.23 5.32
N TRP A 27 0.77 13.44 4.21
CA TRP A 27 1.73 12.46 3.69
C TRP A 27 3.14 12.64 4.27
N ARG A 28 3.35 13.64 5.14
CA ARG A 28 4.59 13.88 5.87
C ARG A 28 4.42 13.39 7.30
N GLN A 29 4.58 12.07 7.46
CA GLN A 29 4.62 11.46 8.78
C GLN A 29 5.55 10.24 8.82
N PRO A 30 6.12 9.94 10.00
CA PRO A 30 6.83 8.70 10.26
C PRO A 30 5.86 7.52 10.34
N PHE A 31 6.39 6.30 10.34
CA PHE A 31 5.62 5.09 10.60
C PHE A 31 5.72 4.70 12.07
N TYR A 32 4.61 4.78 12.79
CA TYR A 32 4.53 4.35 14.18
C TYR A 32 3.40 3.35 14.40
N PHE A 33 3.52 2.62 15.51
CA PHE A 33 2.51 1.71 16.00
C PHE A 33 1.71 2.36 17.12
N LYS A 34 0.42 2.05 17.19
CA LYS A 34 -0.41 2.37 18.35
C LYS A 34 0.17 1.66 19.59
N PRO A 35 0.11 2.29 20.78
CA PRO A 35 0.67 1.71 22.01
C PRO A 35 0.19 0.29 22.27
N ASN A 36 1.12 -0.59 22.70
CA ASN A 36 0.84 -1.99 23.04
C ASN A 36 0.12 -2.79 21.94
N SER A 37 0.37 -2.47 20.67
CA SER A 37 -0.21 -3.17 19.54
C SER A 37 0.74 -3.25 18.35
N ASN A 38 0.38 -4.09 17.39
CA ASN A 38 0.98 -4.24 16.06
C ASN A 38 0.25 -3.40 14.99
N SER A 39 -0.59 -2.45 15.42
CA SER A 39 -1.45 -1.68 14.53
C SER A 39 -0.81 -0.34 14.24
N LEU A 40 -0.62 -0.01 12.97
CA LEU A 40 -0.09 1.29 12.55
C LEU A 40 -1.06 2.42 12.95
N VAL A 41 -0.49 3.59 13.20
CA VAL A 41 -1.22 4.84 13.43
C VAL A 41 -0.95 5.82 12.31
N GLN A 42 -2.01 6.43 11.81
CA GLN A 42 -1.96 7.54 10.87
C GLN A 42 -2.43 8.81 11.57
N ASN A 43 -1.70 9.89 11.39
CA ASN A 43 -1.93 11.14 12.10
C ASN A 43 -3.10 11.97 11.53
N LYS A 44 -3.25 11.97 10.21
CA LYS A 44 -4.24 12.77 9.46
C LYS A 44 -4.73 12.00 8.24
N SER A 45 -5.95 12.28 7.78
CA SER A 45 -6.52 11.65 6.59
C SER A 45 -5.68 11.89 5.32
N GLY A 46 -5.67 10.92 4.39
CA GLY A 46 -4.84 10.95 3.18
C GLY A 46 -4.21 9.59 2.85
N PRO A 47 -3.14 9.18 3.54
CA PRO A 47 -2.39 7.97 3.20
C PRO A 47 -3.00 6.63 3.68
N CYS A 48 -4.29 6.57 4.02
CA CYS A 48 -4.87 5.38 4.65
C CYS A 48 -4.78 4.12 3.79
N GLY A 49 -4.80 4.24 2.46
CA GLY A 49 -4.59 3.09 1.57
C GLY A 49 -3.18 2.50 1.70
N LEU A 50 -2.15 3.35 1.83
CA LEU A 50 -0.78 2.91 2.08
C LEU A 50 -0.65 2.22 3.44
N PHE A 51 -1.23 2.82 4.47
CA PHE A 51 -1.21 2.26 5.83
C PHE A 51 -1.97 0.94 5.91
N ALA A 52 -3.12 0.82 5.24
CA ALA A 52 -3.88 -0.42 5.18
C ALA A 52 -3.10 -1.51 4.44
N ALA A 53 -2.51 -1.21 3.27
CA ALA A 53 -1.69 -2.18 2.56
C ALA A 53 -0.50 -2.65 3.42
N LEU A 54 0.24 -1.73 4.05
CA LEU A 54 1.33 -2.08 4.97
C LEU A 54 0.85 -2.91 6.16
N GLN A 55 -0.29 -2.56 6.76
CA GLN A 55 -0.86 -3.28 7.88
C GLN A 55 -1.23 -4.73 7.51
N ALA A 56 -1.71 -4.98 6.29
CA ALA A 56 -1.99 -6.33 5.80
C ALA A 56 -0.71 -7.18 5.74
N HIS A 57 0.39 -6.62 5.20
CA HIS A 57 1.70 -7.28 5.19
C HIS A 57 2.22 -7.52 6.62
N ILE A 58 2.07 -6.55 7.54
CA ILE A 58 2.49 -6.68 8.94
C ILE A 58 1.78 -7.84 9.63
N ILE A 59 0.46 -7.97 9.44
CA ILE A 59 -0.33 -9.04 10.06
C ILE A 59 0.15 -10.41 9.56
N LYS A 60 0.35 -10.55 8.24
CA LYS A 60 0.94 -11.78 7.69
C LYS A 60 2.33 -12.06 8.28
N LYS A 61 3.23 -11.08 8.30
CA LYS A 61 4.58 -11.24 8.86
C LYS A 61 4.56 -11.65 10.32
N GLN A 62 3.59 -11.18 11.09
CA GLN A 62 3.46 -11.59 12.48
C GLN A 62 3.08 -13.07 12.62
N THR A 63 2.22 -13.58 11.75
CA THR A 63 1.87 -15.01 11.73
C THR A 63 3.07 -15.88 11.33
N GLU A 64 3.86 -15.43 10.36
CA GLU A 64 5.04 -16.17 9.88
C GLU A 64 6.24 -16.07 10.83
N CYS A 65 6.39 -14.92 11.51
CA CYS A 65 7.53 -14.59 12.35
C CYS A 65 7.07 -14.01 13.71
N PRO A 66 6.47 -14.83 14.60
CA PRO A 66 5.87 -14.36 15.86
C PRO A 66 6.87 -13.74 16.85
N GLY A 67 8.17 -13.99 16.68
CA GLY A 67 9.24 -13.41 17.51
C GLY A 67 9.74 -12.04 17.06
N TYR A 68 9.25 -11.50 15.95
CA TYR A 68 9.70 -10.21 15.45
C TYR A 68 9.11 -9.06 16.26
N THR A 69 9.95 -8.07 16.52
CA THR A 69 9.51 -6.76 17.02
C THR A 69 8.64 -6.06 15.98
N ASN A 70 7.78 -5.13 16.42
CA ASN A 70 6.99 -4.28 15.53
C ASN A 70 7.83 -3.60 14.43
N GLN A 71 9.03 -3.16 14.81
CA GLN A 71 9.95 -2.51 13.89
C GLN A 71 10.43 -3.47 12.80
N GLN A 72 10.79 -4.69 13.17
CA GLN A 72 11.14 -5.74 12.21
C GLN A 72 9.95 -6.13 11.33
N LEU A 73 8.75 -6.23 11.89
CA LEU A 73 7.53 -6.50 11.12
C LEU A 73 7.30 -5.43 10.05
N LEU A 74 7.44 -4.14 10.40
CA LEU A 74 7.33 -3.03 9.48
C LEU A 74 8.38 -3.11 8.37
N TRP A 75 9.65 -3.28 8.74
CA TRP A 75 10.76 -3.36 7.80
C TRP A 75 10.59 -4.50 6.80
N GLU A 76 10.31 -5.71 7.28
CA GLU A 76 10.14 -6.88 6.43
C GLU A 76 8.90 -6.75 5.53
N SER A 77 7.84 -6.09 6.00
CA SER A 77 6.67 -5.78 5.18
C SER A 77 6.99 -4.82 4.04
N MET A 78 7.75 -3.75 4.31
CA MET A 78 8.21 -2.82 3.27
C MET A 78 9.13 -3.50 2.25
N LEU A 79 10.08 -4.31 2.73
CA LEU A 79 10.99 -5.09 1.89
C LEU A 79 10.23 -6.10 1.03
N GLU A 80 9.21 -6.75 1.58
CA GLU A 80 8.38 -7.69 0.83
C GLU A 80 7.61 -7.01 -0.30
N ILE A 81 7.04 -5.83 -0.06
CA ILE A 81 6.42 -5.01 -1.12
C ILE A 81 7.43 -4.70 -2.22
N MET A 82 8.60 -4.16 -1.88
CA MET A 82 9.64 -3.82 -2.86
C MET A 82 10.08 -5.05 -3.68
N ARG A 83 10.26 -6.20 -2.99
CA ARG A 83 10.61 -7.46 -3.64
C ARG A 83 9.53 -7.93 -4.62
N LYS A 84 8.25 -7.82 -4.25
CA LYS A 84 7.11 -8.17 -5.13
C LYS A 84 7.06 -7.25 -6.36
N VAL A 85 7.33 -5.96 -6.20
CA VAL A 85 7.27 -4.98 -7.30
C VAL A 85 8.40 -5.16 -8.32
N ARG A 86 9.66 -5.38 -7.89
CA ARG A 86 10.81 -5.39 -8.82
C ARG A 86 11.98 -6.29 -8.40
N GLY A 87 11.86 -7.06 -7.31
CA GLY A 87 12.95 -7.90 -6.81
C GLY A 87 14.19 -7.13 -6.37
N THR A 88 14.07 -5.82 -6.11
CA THR A 88 15.14 -4.91 -5.70
C THR A 88 14.63 -4.02 -4.58
N TYR A 89 15.51 -3.58 -3.68
CA TYR A 89 15.18 -2.71 -2.56
C TYR A 89 15.67 -1.30 -2.85
N LEU A 90 14.77 -0.31 -2.71
CA LEU A 90 15.04 1.08 -3.01
C LEU A 90 14.48 1.96 -1.90
N PHE A 91 15.30 2.86 -1.38
CA PHE A 91 14.92 3.79 -0.32
C PHE A 91 15.22 5.21 -0.79
N CYS A 92 14.18 5.97 -1.13
CA CYS A 92 14.29 7.40 -1.27
C CYS A 92 14.73 7.98 0.07
N THR A 93 15.87 8.66 0.09
CA THR A 93 16.49 9.19 1.32
C THR A 93 16.33 10.69 1.45
N TYR A 94 15.93 11.37 0.36
CA TYR A 94 15.84 12.81 0.33
C TYR A 94 14.92 13.28 -0.79
N ILE A 95 14.05 14.25 -0.48
CA ILE A 95 13.20 14.96 -1.43
C ILE A 95 13.27 16.45 -1.07
N ASP A 96 13.63 17.28 -2.04
CA ASP A 96 13.58 18.73 -1.91
C ASP A 96 12.74 19.33 -3.02
N GLN A 97 11.57 19.86 -2.62
CA GLN A 97 10.61 20.48 -3.51
C GLN A 97 11.02 21.89 -3.96
N GLN A 98 11.97 22.55 -3.29
CA GLN A 98 12.44 23.88 -3.70
C GLN A 98 13.55 23.76 -4.74
N SER A 99 14.53 22.88 -4.50
CA SER A 99 15.63 22.66 -5.45
C SER A 99 15.35 21.58 -6.49
N HIS A 100 14.16 20.97 -6.47
CA HIS A 100 13.73 19.92 -7.39
C HIS A 100 14.72 18.76 -7.45
N ARG A 101 15.03 18.20 -6.27
CA ARG A 101 16.05 17.16 -6.11
C ARG A 101 15.50 15.96 -5.34
N ILE A 102 15.80 14.76 -5.83
CA ILE A 102 15.53 13.49 -5.16
C ILE A 102 16.82 12.68 -5.07
N ALA A 103 17.05 12.04 -3.93
CA ALA A 103 18.11 11.04 -3.77
C ALA A 103 17.55 9.73 -3.21
N TRP A 104 18.18 8.62 -3.58
CA TRP A 104 17.82 7.29 -3.06
C TRP A 104 19.03 6.37 -2.99
N LYS A 105 18.89 5.34 -2.16
CA LYS A 105 19.81 4.20 -2.09
C LYS A 105 19.13 2.97 -2.65
N ALA A 106 19.86 2.14 -3.39
CA ALA A 106 19.33 0.87 -3.89
C ALA A 106 20.30 -0.31 -3.70
N THR A 107 19.72 -1.51 -3.63
CA THR A 107 20.46 -2.78 -3.58
C THR A 107 19.56 -3.94 -3.99
N ALA A 108 20.13 -4.97 -4.62
CA ALA A 108 19.44 -6.23 -4.85
C ALA A 108 19.58 -7.21 -3.67
N ASP A 109 20.46 -6.93 -2.70
CA ASP A 109 20.75 -7.82 -1.59
C ASP A 109 19.85 -7.52 -0.38
N LEU A 110 19.07 -8.52 0.04
CA LEU A 110 18.11 -8.40 1.15
C LEU A 110 18.82 -8.04 2.47
N ARG A 111 19.97 -8.66 2.75
CA ARG A 111 20.70 -8.43 4.00
C ARG A 111 21.22 -7.00 4.09
N THR A 112 21.68 -6.46 2.96
CA THR A 112 22.11 -5.07 2.84
C THR A 112 20.94 -4.11 3.08
N ALA A 113 19.75 -4.41 2.53
CA ALA A 113 18.54 -3.61 2.75
C ALA A 113 18.08 -3.65 4.22
N GLN A 114 18.08 -4.84 4.85
CA GLN A 114 17.80 -5.01 6.29
C GLN A 114 18.80 -4.24 7.15
N THR A 115 20.09 -4.30 6.80
CA THR A 115 21.15 -3.57 7.51
C THR A 115 20.93 -2.06 7.42
N PHE A 116 20.54 -1.54 6.25
CA PHE A 116 20.20 -0.13 6.08
C PHE A 116 19.03 0.29 6.97
N LEU A 117 17.93 -0.48 6.99
CA LEU A 117 16.79 -0.17 7.87
C LEU A 117 17.17 -0.26 9.35
N GLY A 118 18.00 -1.24 9.74
CA GLY A 118 18.46 -1.43 11.12
C GLY A 118 19.42 -0.36 11.64
N GLN A 119 20.18 0.28 10.74
CA GLN A 119 21.18 1.30 11.10
C GLN A 119 20.70 2.73 10.83
N SER A 120 19.67 2.89 10.00
CA SER A 120 19.08 4.19 9.69
C SER A 120 17.86 4.47 10.55
N ARG A 121 17.45 5.74 10.59
CA ARG A 121 16.17 6.17 11.16
C ARG A 121 15.13 6.42 10.07
N TRP A 122 15.22 5.71 8.96
CA TRP A 122 14.45 6.00 7.74
C TRP A 122 12.93 5.95 7.95
N THR A 123 12.44 5.00 8.75
CA THR A 123 11.00 4.90 9.10
C THR A 123 10.54 5.92 10.14
N ASP A 124 11.47 6.50 10.89
CA ASP A 124 11.20 7.53 11.91
C ASP A 124 11.26 8.94 11.31
N ASP A 125 11.70 9.06 10.05
CA ASP A 125 11.81 10.35 9.38
C ASP A 125 10.42 11.02 9.32
N PRO A 126 10.31 12.33 9.61
CA PRO A 126 9.05 13.05 9.48
C PRO A 126 8.40 12.96 8.08
N GLN A 127 9.15 12.58 7.05
CA GLN A 127 8.68 12.37 5.69
C GLN A 127 8.66 10.90 5.27
N ALA A 128 8.85 9.93 6.17
CA ALA A 128 9.00 8.51 5.84
C ALA A 128 7.87 7.98 4.94
N THR A 129 6.62 8.40 5.19
CA THR A 129 5.47 8.06 4.36
C THR A 129 5.66 8.49 2.90
N LEU A 130 6.01 9.76 2.65
CA LEU A 130 6.31 10.27 1.31
C LEU A 130 7.55 9.61 0.71
N LEU A 131 8.61 9.42 1.49
CA LEU A 131 9.83 8.75 1.04
C LEU A 131 9.53 7.33 0.57
N PHE A 132 8.68 6.58 1.27
CA PHE A 132 8.29 5.24 0.87
C PHE A 132 7.46 5.24 -0.43
N VAL A 133 6.50 6.15 -0.57
CA VAL A 133 5.74 6.32 -1.82
C VAL A 133 6.66 6.59 -3.01
N VAL A 134 7.56 7.57 -2.88
CA VAL A 134 8.52 7.91 -3.94
C VAL A 134 9.44 6.72 -4.23
N SER A 135 9.80 5.94 -3.21
CA SER A 135 10.59 4.72 -3.39
C SER A 135 9.87 3.71 -4.29
N ILE A 136 8.58 3.45 -4.04
CA ILE A 136 7.77 2.54 -4.85
C ILE A 136 7.60 3.07 -6.29
N VAL A 137 7.34 4.37 -6.46
CA VAL A 137 7.22 5.00 -7.79
C VAL A 137 8.50 4.83 -8.62
N ILE A 138 9.68 5.10 -8.02
CA ILE A 138 10.96 4.91 -8.70
C ILE A 138 11.18 3.43 -9.03
N LEU A 139 10.82 2.53 -8.12
CA LEU A 139 11.00 1.08 -8.28
C LEU A 139 10.14 0.48 -9.41
N VAL A 140 8.89 0.91 -9.54
CA VAL A 140 8.01 0.55 -10.67
C VAL A 140 8.59 1.10 -11.98
N GLY A 141 9.05 2.35 -11.97
CA GLY A 141 9.69 3.01 -13.09
C GLY A 141 8.72 3.43 -14.21
N PRO A 142 9.18 4.31 -15.12
CA PRO A 142 8.32 5.06 -16.03
C PRO A 142 7.70 4.23 -17.17
N VAL A 143 8.23 3.04 -17.49
CA VAL A 143 7.67 2.18 -18.55
C VAL A 143 6.33 1.60 -18.11
N TRP A 144 6.26 1.07 -16.89
CA TRP A 144 5.04 0.46 -16.37
C TRP A 144 3.99 1.48 -15.96
N LEU A 145 4.42 2.64 -15.43
CA LEU A 145 3.51 3.73 -15.07
C LEU A 145 2.82 4.39 -16.28
N ARG A 146 3.40 4.26 -17.49
CA ARG A 146 2.84 4.86 -18.72
C ARG A 146 2.04 3.89 -19.60
N TYR A 147 2.13 2.58 -19.36
CA TYR A 147 1.60 1.57 -20.28
C TYR A 147 0.08 1.38 -20.22
N PHE A 148 -0.59 1.88 -19.19
CA PHE A 148 -2.01 1.61 -18.92
C PHE A 148 -2.91 2.84 -18.96
N SER A 149 -2.44 3.97 -19.52
CA SER A 149 -3.21 5.22 -19.47
C SER A 149 -3.65 5.55 -18.04
N ILE A 150 -2.81 5.28 -17.03
CA ILE A 150 -3.07 5.67 -15.64
C ILE A 150 -3.01 7.20 -15.64
N PRO A 151 -4.16 7.90 -15.62
CA PRO A 151 -4.16 9.36 -15.60
C PRO A 151 -3.81 9.84 -14.19
N ASP A 152 -3.97 8.97 -13.20
CA ASP A 152 -4.08 9.36 -11.82
C ASP A 152 -2.77 9.14 -11.07
N HIS A 153 -2.48 10.12 -10.24
CA HIS A 153 -1.34 10.11 -9.35
C HIS A 153 -1.57 9.14 -8.18
N VAL A 154 -0.48 8.69 -7.53
CA VAL A 154 -0.57 7.88 -6.30
C VAL A 154 -1.40 8.57 -5.22
N ILE A 155 -1.26 9.90 -5.13
CA ILE A 155 -2.07 10.78 -4.30
C ILE A 155 -3.07 11.47 -5.22
N ASP A 156 -4.37 11.19 -5.08
CA ASP A 156 -5.39 11.79 -5.94
C ASP A 156 -5.54 13.31 -5.73
N GLU A 157 -6.36 13.95 -6.57
CA GLU A 157 -6.62 15.40 -6.51
C GLU A 157 -7.17 15.88 -5.15
N ALA A 158 -7.85 14.99 -4.42
CA ALA A 158 -8.40 15.27 -3.09
C ALA A 158 -7.37 15.01 -1.97
N GLY A 159 -6.18 14.49 -2.29
CA GLY A 159 -5.12 14.18 -1.34
C GLY A 159 -5.20 12.80 -0.70
N TYR A 160 -6.09 11.93 -1.19
CA TYR A 160 -6.27 10.55 -0.71
C TYR A 160 -5.43 9.55 -1.51
N THR A 161 -5.30 8.35 -0.95
CA THR A 161 -4.56 7.27 -1.62
C THR A 161 -5.37 6.74 -2.80
N ASN A 162 -4.77 6.71 -3.99
CA ASN A 162 -5.40 6.10 -5.15
C ASN A 162 -5.51 4.58 -4.98
N LEU A 163 -6.65 3.99 -5.38
CA LEU A 163 -6.90 2.57 -5.23
C LEU A 163 -5.96 1.70 -6.08
N THR A 164 -5.58 2.15 -7.28
CA THR A 164 -4.61 1.41 -8.12
C THR A 164 -3.24 1.31 -7.45
N PHE A 165 -2.85 2.33 -6.65
CA PHE A 165 -1.66 2.24 -5.81
C PHE A 165 -1.83 1.21 -4.69
N VAL A 166 -3.01 1.12 -4.07
CA VAL A 166 -3.30 0.06 -3.08
C VAL A 166 -3.18 -1.33 -3.73
N LEU A 167 -3.73 -1.53 -4.93
CA LEU A 167 -3.59 -2.78 -5.68
C LEU A 167 -2.12 -3.13 -5.91
N LEU A 168 -1.31 -2.17 -6.34
CA LEU A 168 0.13 -2.38 -6.51
C LEU A 168 0.80 -2.86 -5.23
N LEU A 169 0.48 -2.25 -4.08
CA LEU A 169 1.11 -2.62 -2.81
C LEU A 169 0.71 -4.02 -2.32
N ILE A 170 -0.54 -4.45 -2.56
CA ILE A 170 -1.02 -5.75 -2.09
C ILE A 170 -0.71 -6.89 -3.08
N THR A 171 -0.65 -6.60 -4.38
CA THR A 171 -0.42 -7.62 -5.44
C THR A 171 1.03 -7.65 -5.92
N GLY A 172 1.75 -6.53 -5.85
CA GLY A 172 3.03 -6.33 -6.54
C GLY A 172 2.91 -6.03 -8.03
N GLU A 173 1.69 -5.96 -8.57
CA GLU A 173 1.42 -5.77 -10.00
C GLU A 173 0.84 -4.39 -10.28
N VAL A 174 1.24 -3.79 -11.41
CA VAL A 174 0.58 -2.58 -11.93
C VAL A 174 -0.73 -3.00 -12.61
N LEU A 175 -1.84 -2.76 -11.93
CA LEU A 175 -3.21 -3.03 -12.37
C LEU A 175 -3.98 -1.70 -12.54
N ASP A 176 -4.88 -1.64 -13.52
CA ASP A 176 -5.72 -0.45 -13.80
C ASP A 176 -7.20 -0.69 -13.47
N SER A 177 -7.54 -1.91 -13.09
CA SER A 177 -8.91 -2.33 -12.83
C SER A 177 -8.97 -3.40 -11.74
N TYR A 178 -10.15 -3.53 -11.15
CA TYR A 178 -10.41 -4.43 -10.01
C TYR A 178 -11.01 -5.76 -10.46
N ILE A 179 -10.97 -6.05 -11.76
CA ILE A 179 -11.63 -7.21 -12.36
C ILE A 179 -10.69 -8.42 -12.42
N ASP A 180 -11.28 -9.58 -12.69
CA ASP A 180 -10.51 -10.77 -13.04
C ASP A 180 -10.14 -10.73 -14.52
N ASN A 181 -8.89 -11.09 -14.79
CA ASN A 181 -8.26 -11.14 -16.10
C ASN A 181 -8.20 -9.79 -16.81
N ASN A 182 -7.44 -9.76 -17.90
CA ASN A 182 -7.47 -8.62 -18.79
C ASN A 182 -8.80 -8.58 -19.54
N GLY A 183 -9.33 -7.38 -19.75
CA GLY A 183 -10.60 -7.17 -20.39
C GLY A 183 -10.62 -5.92 -21.24
N SER A 184 -11.82 -5.50 -21.61
CA SER A 184 -12.06 -4.22 -22.26
C SER A 184 -13.28 -3.56 -21.65
N VAL A 185 -13.14 -2.32 -21.19
CA VAL A 185 -14.24 -1.50 -20.67
C VAL A 185 -14.41 -0.31 -21.61
N GLY A 186 -15.59 -0.17 -22.22
CA GLY A 186 -15.86 0.92 -23.17
C GLY A 186 -14.95 0.92 -24.41
N GLY A 187 -14.41 -0.24 -24.79
CA GLY A 187 -13.47 -0.38 -25.92
C GLY A 187 -12.00 -0.09 -25.58
N MET A 188 -11.70 0.35 -24.35
CA MET A 188 -10.32 0.50 -23.86
C MET A 188 -9.89 -0.79 -23.15
N ALA A 189 -8.65 -1.23 -23.40
CA ALA A 189 -8.08 -2.38 -22.71
C ALA A 189 -7.95 -2.08 -21.21
N SER A 190 -8.32 -3.04 -20.38
CA SER A 190 -8.18 -2.99 -18.92
C SER A 190 -7.37 -4.18 -18.45
N LYS A 191 -6.37 -3.95 -17.60
CA LYS A 191 -5.57 -4.95 -16.92
C LYS A 191 -6.08 -5.20 -15.50
N GLY A 192 -6.79 -6.32 -15.34
CA GLY A 192 -7.16 -6.88 -14.05
C GLY A 192 -6.13 -7.89 -13.53
N THR A 193 -6.42 -8.48 -12.37
CA THR A 193 -5.56 -9.54 -11.82
C THR A 193 -5.83 -10.87 -12.54
N THR A 194 -4.80 -11.62 -12.88
CA THR A 194 -4.96 -12.93 -13.57
C THR A 194 -4.84 -14.13 -12.63
N VAL A 195 -4.49 -13.88 -11.36
CA VAL A 195 -4.32 -14.90 -10.33
C VAL A 195 -4.92 -14.41 -9.02
N GLN A 196 -5.20 -15.34 -8.10
CA GLN A 196 -5.57 -14.99 -6.73
C GLN A 196 -4.36 -14.36 -6.02
N PRO A 197 -4.47 -13.11 -5.54
CA PRO A 197 -3.40 -12.46 -4.81
C PRO A 197 -3.33 -12.99 -3.38
N GLU A 198 -2.25 -12.60 -2.70
CA GLU A 198 -2.04 -12.96 -1.31
C GLU A 198 -3.03 -12.28 -0.37
N PHE A 199 -3.31 -10.99 -0.60
CA PHE A 199 -4.31 -10.22 0.14
C PHE A 199 -5.43 -9.78 -0.79
N GLY A 200 -6.63 -9.70 -0.24
CA GLY A 200 -7.82 -9.34 -1.00
C GLY A 200 -8.09 -7.84 -0.98
N LEU A 201 -9.05 -7.45 -1.81
CA LEU A 201 -9.68 -6.15 -1.79
C LEU A 201 -11.19 -6.34 -1.66
N LEU A 202 -11.81 -5.63 -0.72
CA LEU A 202 -13.26 -5.50 -0.63
C LEU A 202 -13.63 -4.02 -0.73
N SER A 203 -14.81 -3.73 -1.25
CA SER A 203 -15.33 -2.37 -1.32
C SER A 203 -16.82 -2.37 -1.04
N ASN A 204 -17.24 -1.41 -0.24
CA ASN A 204 -18.64 -1.07 -0.05
C ASN A 204 -18.93 0.38 -0.49
N ALA A 205 -18.10 0.91 -1.39
CA ALA A 205 -18.31 2.23 -1.97
C ALA A 205 -19.57 2.24 -2.84
N GLU A 206 -20.27 3.38 -2.90
CA GLU A 206 -21.48 3.53 -3.74
C GLU A 206 -21.16 3.54 -5.25
N CYS A 207 -19.92 3.85 -5.62
CA CYS A 207 -19.50 3.91 -7.02
C CYS A 207 -19.50 2.51 -7.67
N VAL A 208 -20.29 2.36 -8.74
CA VAL A 208 -20.48 1.09 -9.48
C VAL A 208 -19.16 0.45 -9.93
N GLN A 209 -18.15 1.26 -10.29
CA GLN A 209 -16.82 0.77 -10.68
C GLN A 209 -16.14 0.00 -9.54
N TYR A 210 -16.32 0.44 -8.30
CA TYR A 210 -15.73 -0.17 -7.11
C TYR A 210 -16.62 -1.25 -6.48
N GLN A 211 -17.86 -1.43 -6.96
CA GLN A 211 -18.77 -2.47 -6.47
C GLN A 211 -18.59 -3.83 -7.17
N LYS A 212 -17.91 -3.87 -8.32
CA LYS A 212 -17.68 -5.10 -9.09
C LYS A 212 -16.22 -5.55 -9.02
N ILE A 213 -15.72 -5.76 -7.79
CA ILE A 213 -14.40 -6.38 -7.59
C ILE A 213 -14.48 -7.84 -8.03
N GLY A 214 -13.48 -8.27 -8.81
CA GLY A 214 -13.34 -9.62 -9.35
C GLY A 214 -13.23 -10.69 -8.25
N HIS A 215 -13.54 -11.92 -8.63
CA HIS A 215 -13.51 -13.07 -7.74
C HIS A 215 -12.11 -13.31 -7.17
N PHE A 216 -11.04 -13.07 -7.95
CA PHE A 216 -9.67 -13.26 -7.46
C PHE A 216 -9.33 -12.33 -6.30
N LEU A 217 -9.63 -11.03 -6.42
CA LEU A 217 -9.37 -10.05 -5.36
C LEU A 217 -10.28 -10.24 -4.15
N THR A 218 -11.52 -10.71 -4.34
CA THR A 218 -12.43 -10.99 -3.22
C THR A 218 -12.07 -12.28 -2.48
N HIS A 219 -11.43 -13.24 -3.14
CA HIS A 219 -11.06 -14.55 -2.56
C HIS A 219 -9.53 -14.76 -2.56
N PRO A 220 -8.78 -13.97 -1.77
CA PRO A 220 -7.32 -14.08 -1.67
C PRO A 220 -6.86 -15.39 -1.01
N HIS A 221 -5.56 -15.66 -1.10
CA HIS A 221 -4.96 -16.82 -0.43
C HIS A 221 -4.91 -16.68 1.09
N GLN A 222 -4.65 -15.48 1.61
CA GLN A 222 -4.72 -15.19 3.03
C GLN A 222 -6.09 -14.60 3.34
N ASN A 223 -6.70 -14.97 4.47
CA ASN A 223 -7.95 -14.36 4.94
C ASN A 223 -7.71 -12.95 5.53
N ILE A 224 -7.12 -12.08 4.70
CA ILE A 224 -6.73 -10.69 4.95
C ILE A 224 -7.19 -9.86 3.74
N TRP A 225 -7.99 -8.84 3.98
CA TRP A 225 -8.52 -7.95 2.95
C TRP A 225 -8.21 -6.50 3.29
N VAL A 226 -7.78 -5.73 2.29
CA VAL A 226 -7.89 -4.27 2.36
C VAL A 226 -9.32 -3.89 2.01
N ALA A 227 -9.99 -3.15 2.88
CA ALA A 227 -11.37 -2.75 2.71
C ALA A 227 -11.48 -1.28 2.35
N TYR A 228 -12.31 -0.96 1.37
CA TYR A 228 -12.50 0.39 0.86
C TYR A 228 -13.93 0.90 1.07
N TYR A 229 -14.05 2.02 1.78
CA TYR A 229 -15.33 2.66 2.09
C TYR A 229 -15.72 3.77 1.10
N GLY A 230 -14.96 3.97 0.01
CA GLY A 230 -15.19 5.04 -0.97
C GLY A 230 -14.32 6.28 -0.78
N ALA A 231 -13.76 6.50 0.41
CA ALA A 231 -12.74 7.53 0.67
C ALA A 231 -11.73 7.12 1.77
N HIS A 232 -11.93 5.95 2.38
CA HIS A 232 -11.14 5.47 3.51
C HIS A 232 -10.80 4.00 3.33
N PHE A 233 -9.61 3.61 3.77
CA PHE A 233 -9.12 2.25 3.70
C PHE A 233 -8.80 1.71 5.10
N THR A 234 -9.18 0.46 5.33
CA THR A 234 -8.87 -0.30 6.54
C THR A 234 -8.39 -1.70 6.17
N VAL A 235 -7.97 -2.51 7.15
CA VAL A 235 -7.65 -3.93 6.95
C VAL A 235 -8.59 -4.80 7.75
N MET A 236 -9.13 -5.82 7.10
CA MET A 236 -10.00 -6.82 7.70
C MET A 236 -9.30 -8.16 7.70
N ILE A 237 -9.39 -8.88 8.81
CA ILE A 237 -8.88 -10.25 8.91
C ILE A 237 -9.92 -11.18 9.48
N ALA A 238 -9.87 -12.45 9.08
CA ALA A 238 -10.58 -13.51 9.79
C ALA A 238 -9.70 -14.03 10.94
N GLY A 239 -10.27 -14.10 12.13
CA GLY A 239 -9.67 -14.77 13.28
C GLY A 239 -10.60 -15.85 13.86
N PRO A 240 -10.18 -16.54 14.93
CA PRO A 240 -10.89 -17.70 15.47
C PRO A 240 -12.33 -17.41 15.92
N SER A 241 -12.63 -16.18 16.32
CA SER A 241 -13.93 -15.75 16.86
C SER A 241 -14.70 -14.81 15.93
N GLY A 242 -14.31 -14.71 14.66
CA GLY A 242 -14.92 -13.82 13.67
C GLY A 242 -13.93 -12.85 13.05
N PHE A 243 -14.44 -11.75 12.51
CA PHE A 243 -13.62 -10.77 11.78
C PHE A 243 -13.17 -9.62 12.67
N PHE A 244 -11.99 -9.08 12.35
CA PHE A 244 -11.38 -7.94 13.03
C PHE A 244 -10.99 -6.88 12.01
N GLU A 245 -11.21 -5.61 12.36
CA GLU A 245 -10.84 -4.47 11.52
C GLU A 245 -9.71 -3.65 12.17
N PHE A 246 -8.69 -3.32 11.39
CA PHE A 246 -7.61 -2.41 11.74
C PHE A 246 -7.79 -1.12 10.93
N ASP A 247 -8.04 -0.03 11.65
CA ASP A 247 -8.12 1.31 11.07
C ASP A 247 -6.98 2.16 11.63
N SER A 248 -6.13 2.69 10.75
CA SER A 248 -4.99 3.54 11.12
C SER A 248 -5.41 4.86 11.78
N LEU A 249 -6.61 5.36 11.51
CA LEU A 249 -7.17 6.58 12.11
C LEU A 249 -7.94 6.32 13.40
N SER A 250 -8.29 5.06 13.70
CA SER A 250 -8.98 4.71 14.94
C SER A 250 -8.07 4.90 16.16
N LYS A 251 -8.67 5.26 17.30
CA LYS A 251 -7.98 5.28 18.59
C LYS A 251 -7.71 3.87 19.13
N TYR A 252 -8.47 2.88 18.65
CA TYR A 252 -8.34 1.49 19.07
C TYR A 252 -7.40 0.74 18.12
N PRO A 253 -6.60 -0.23 18.61
CA PRO A 253 -5.76 -1.08 17.77
C PRO A 253 -6.54 -1.81 16.67
N TRP A 254 -7.67 -2.37 17.06
CA TRP A 254 -8.61 -3.05 16.19
C TRP A 254 -10.03 -2.92 16.76
N VAL A 255 -11.02 -3.17 15.90
CA VAL A 255 -12.43 -3.20 16.27
C VAL A 255 -12.99 -4.58 15.88
N PRO A 256 -13.63 -5.31 16.81
CA PRO A 256 -14.30 -6.56 16.45
C PRO A 256 -15.53 -6.26 15.59
N PHE A 257 -15.80 -7.15 14.64
CA PHE A 257 -16.99 -7.00 13.81
C PHE A 257 -18.26 -7.13 14.63
N THR A 258 -19.24 -6.27 14.31
CA THR A 258 -20.62 -6.45 14.77
C THR A 258 -21.43 -7.10 13.64
N PRO A 259 -22.55 -7.78 13.92
CA PRO A 259 -23.40 -8.35 12.87
C PRO A 259 -23.89 -7.33 11.83
N LYS A 260 -23.97 -6.05 12.21
CA LYS A 260 -24.39 -4.94 11.33
C LYS A 260 -23.23 -4.29 10.58
N HIS A 261 -22.04 -4.88 10.60
CA HIS A 261 -20.89 -4.32 9.91
C HIS A 261 -21.14 -4.24 8.39
N PRO A 262 -20.77 -3.13 7.71
CA PRO A 262 -21.07 -2.95 6.28
C PRO A 262 -20.47 -4.04 5.37
N PHE A 263 -19.40 -4.69 5.82
CA PHE A 263 -18.70 -5.73 5.09
C PHE A 263 -19.10 -7.17 5.48
N THR A 264 -20.05 -7.36 6.41
CA THR A 264 -20.42 -8.70 6.91
C THR A 264 -20.80 -9.65 5.78
N GLU A 265 -21.66 -9.22 4.85
CA GLU A 265 -22.12 -10.07 3.74
C GLU A 265 -20.98 -10.41 2.77
N LEU A 266 -20.17 -9.40 2.41
CA LEU A 266 -19.01 -9.59 1.52
C LEU A 266 -18.00 -10.57 2.11
N LEU A 267 -17.69 -10.44 3.40
CA LEU A 267 -16.74 -11.32 4.09
C LEU A 267 -17.29 -12.72 4.28
N ASN A 268 -18.58 -12.89 4.61
CA ASN A 268 -19.18 -14.22 4.72
C ASN A 268 -19.15 -14.98 3.37
N ASN A 269 -19.26 -14.26 2.25
CA ASN A 269 -19.13 -14.85 0.92
C ASN A 269 -17.67 -15.12 0.54
N ALA A 270 -16.76 -14.21 0.87
CA ALA A 270 -15.34 -14.29 0.53
C ALA A 270 -14.54 -15.30 1.37
N TYR A 271 -14.92 -15.44 2.65
CA TYR A 271 -14.18 -16.22 3.62
C TYR A 271 -14.25 -17.71 3.30
N ARG A 272 -13.07 -18.32 3.09
CA ARG A 272 -12.93 -19.77 3.02
C ARG A 272 -12.57 -20.22 4.43
N GLY A 273 -13.51 -20.90 5.09
CA GLY A 273 -13.24 -21.56 6.38
C GLY A 273 -12.04 -22.49 6.22
N ASN A 274 -11.00 -22.27 7.02
CA ASN A 274 -9.90 -23.22 7.16
C ASN A 274 -10.26 -24.28 8.21
#